data_AF-A0A7Y3P761-F1
#
_entry.id   AF-A0A7Y3P761-F1
#
_cell.length_a   1.000
_cell.length_b   1.000
_cell.length_c   1.000
_cell.angle_alpha   90.00
_cell.angle_beta   90.00
_cell.angle_gamma   90.00
#
_symmetry.space_group_name_H-M   'P 1'
#
loop_
_entity.id
_entity.type
_entity.pdbx_description
1 polymer ?
#
loop_
_entity_poly.entity_id
_entity_poly.type
_entity_poly.pdbx_seq_one_letter_code
_entity_poly.pdbx_strand_id
1 'polypeptide(L)'
;MSALRSEGWWVQPTFVPGAPSAPVTLLSDDEGLTQLAGEPPVAWQTPWNEITNLQLTRFTRGLALFATIDAVRYCWRTPKLEDFDALALVVSEHGGSVGRKRRRAGVAVVALVVLIASLGGALGAWLNRNNTSGEIAAARTVNLTLKDLPTTWSLSPPSILSYLFSPANQVITSTTTTTALAANSTWSRVSKLFQSCMGVSASRDRVYGAAGQMPDYQVSSPVFTSLNGDVVMASTTQYYHSTSMVRHDVAEMSKASFGSCFATSNAAVLFAVAGLALPTKDIATSWSPVTFLHGFVRAGVAKLSSTQASQYLVMVEIASGHYEVTLGALVASWPQDATTIANVVSTLLARSTSTSSLAA
;
A
#
# COMPACT_ATOMS: atom_id res chain seq x y z
N MET A 1 11.86 -36.49 -2.64
CA MET A 1 11.38 -37.24 -1.45
C MET A 1 9.93 -37.67 -1.65
N SER A 2 9.41 -38.63 -0.87
CA SER A 2 7.98 -38.97 -0.92
C SER A 2 7.14 -37.79 -0.40
N ALA A 3 6.10 -37.39 -1.12
CA ALA A 3 5.22 -36.28 -0.73
C ALA A 3 4.64 -36.50 0.68
N LEU A 4 4.89 -35.55 1.58
CA LEU A 4 4.34 -35.53 2.94
C LEU A 4 2.92 -34.96 2.89
N ARG A 5 1.93 -35.72 3.39
CA ARG A 5 0.54 -35.28 3.49
C ARG A 5 0.16 -35.09 4.96
N SER A 6 -0.27 -33.88 5.32
CA SER A 6 -0.67 -33.51 6.68
C SER A 6 -2.07 -32.88 6.66
N GLU A 7 -3.00 -33.46 7.43
CA GLU A 7 -4.43 -33.12 7.39
C GLU A 7 -4.92 -32.39 8.65
N GLY A 8 -6.12 -31.81 8.56
CA GLY A 8 -6.80 -31.20 9.71
C GLY A 8 -6.27 -29.80 10.06
N TRP A 9 -5.75 -29.08 9.06
CA TRP A 9 -5.30 -27.72 9.23
C TRP A 9 -6.46 -26.71 9.06
N TRP A 10 -6.26 -25.52 9.60
CA TRP A 10 -6.97 -24.32 9.21
C TRP A 10 -5.97 -23.22 8.85
N VAL A 11 -6.30 -22.38 7.87
CA VAL A 11 -5.41 -21.34 7.33
C VAL A 11 -5.98 -19.93 7.53
N GLN A 12 -5.10 -18.97 7.85
CA GLN A 12 -5.40 -17.54 7.84
C GLN A 12 -4.23 -16.72 7.26
N PRO A 13 -4.48 -15.76 6.35
CA PRO A 13 -5.74 -15.53 5.63
C PRO A 13 -6.05 -16.67 4.63
N THR A 14 -7.22 -16.64 3.99
CA THR A 14 -7.55 -17.61 2.92
C THR A 14 -6.73 -17.29 1.66
N PHE A 15 -6.36 -18.31 0.88
CA PHE A 15 -5.59 -18.13 -0.36
C PHE A 15 -6.36 -17.39 -1.46
N VAL A 16 -7.68 -17.56 -1.49
CA VAL A 16 -8.59 -16.85 -2.40
C VAL A 16 -9.68 -16.18 -1.54
N PRO A 17 -10.16 -14.98 -1.90
CA PRO A 17 -11.30 -14.36 -1.23
C PRO A 17 -12.51 -15.30 -1.21
N GLY A 18 -13.00 -15.63 -0.02
CA GLY A 18 -14.15 -16.52 0.17
C GLY A 18 -13.84 -18.03 0.09
N ALA A 19 -12.59 -18.43 -0.11
CA ALA A 19 -12.22 -19.85 -0.09
C ALA A 19 -12.31 -20.45 1.32
N PRO A 20 -12.57 -21.76 1.44
CA PRO A 20 -12.63 -22.43 2.73
C PRO A 20 -11.31 -22.33 3.49
N SER A 21 -11.38 -21.85 4.73
CA SER A 21 -10.22 -21.77 5.64
C SER A 21 -10.00 -23.06 6.43
N ALA A 22 -10.94 -24.00 6.38
CA ALA A 22 -10.90 -25.33 6.98
C ALA A 22 -11.97 -26.24 6.33
N PRO A 23 -11.78 -27.58 6.31
CA PRO A 23 -10.53 -28.28 6.61
C PRO A 23 -9.50 -28.09 5.48
N VAL A 24 -8.24 -27.93 5.86
CA VAL A 24 -7.10 -27.79 4.95
C VAL A 24 -6.21 -29.03 5.06
N THR A 25 -5.76 -29.54 3.92
CA THR A 25 -4.67 -30.53 3.83
C THR A 25 -3.45 -29.88 3.22
N LEU A 26 -2.30 -30.04 3.86
CA LEU A 26 -1.00 -29.61 3.35
C LEU A 26 -0.29 -30.82 2.74
N LEU A 27 0.13 -30.67 1.49
CA LEU A 27 1.05 -31.60 0.83
C LEU A 27 2.38 -30.89 0.64
N SER A 28 3.49 -31.54 0.98
CA SER A 28 4.83 -31.04 0.74
C SER A 28 5.61 -32.05 -0.08
N ASP A 29 6.07 -31.65 -1.25
CA ASP A 29 6.90 -32.44 -2.15
C ASP A 29 8.14 -31.64 -2.58
N ASP A 30 8.91 -32.17 -3.52
CA ASP A 30 10.13 -31.52 -3.99
C ASP A 30 9.84 -30.20 -4.76
N GLU A 31 8.63 -30.04 -5.30
CA GLU A 31 8.22 -28.88 -6.11
C GLU A 31 7.69 -27.74 -5.24
N GLY A 32 6.97 -28.04 -4.16
CA GLY A 32 6.43 -26.97 -3.30
C GLY A 32 5.54 -27.41 -2.14
N LEU A 33 4.90 -26.42 -1.55
CA LEU A 33 3.83 -26.60 -0.56
C LEU A 33 2.48 -26.47 -1.27
N THR A 34 1.71 -27.55 -1.32
CA THR A 34 0.36 -27.56 -1.87
C THR A 34 -0.68 -27.53 -0.76
N GLN A 35 -1.59 -26.58 -0.84
CA GLN A 35 -2.79 -26.52 -0.02
C GLN A 35 -3.98 -27.12 -0.75
N LEU A 36 -4.66 -28.10 -0.15
CA LEU A 36 -5.97 -28.58 -0.59
C LEU A 36 -7.05 -28.06 0.37
N ALA A 37 -8.04 -27.33 -0.16
CA ALA A 37 -9.18 -26.87 0.64
C ALA A 37 -10.49 -26.81 -0.16
N GLY A 38 -11.60 -26.99 0.53
CA GLY A 38 -12.96 -26.85 0.00
C GLY A 38 -13.63 -28.12 -0.52
N GLU A 39 -14.86 -27.95 -1.02
CA GLU A 39 -15.73 -29.02 -1.51
C GLU A 39 -16.42 -28.55 -2.81
N PRO A 40 -15.93 -28.99 -4.00
CA PRO A 40 -14.83 -29.94 -4.21
C PRO A 40 -13.45 -29.36 -3.81
N PRO A 41 -12.46 -30.22 -3.48
CA PRO A 41 -11.15 -29.75 -3.06
C PRO A 41 -10.41 -29.05 -4.20
N VAL A 42 -10.00 -27.81 -3.96
CA VAL A 42 -9.14 -27.03 -4.86
C VAL A 42 -7.71 -27.09 -4.36
N ALA A 43 -6.78 -27.32 -5.29
CA ALA A 43 -5.35 -27.39 -5.01
C ALA A 43 -4.65 -26.08 -5.37
N TRP A 44 -3.86 -25.55 -4.43
CA TRP A 44 -2.97 -24.41 -4.66
C TRP A 44 -1.55 -24.81 -4.30
N GLN A 45 -0.71 -24.99 -5.32
CA GLN A 45 0.71 -25.26 -5.13
C GLN A 45 1.49 -23.96 -5.12
N THR A 46 2.31 -23.77 -4.09
CA THR A 46 3.29 -22.68 -4.03
C THR A 46 4.69 -23.27 -4.11
N PRO A 47 5.46 -22.95 -5.16
CA PRO A 47 6.86 -23.37 -5.29
C PRO A 47 7.72 -22.91 -4.11
N TRP A 48 8.69 -23.73 -3.67
CA TRP A 48 9.51 -23.41 -2.50
C TRP A 48 10.30 -22.10 -2.63
N ASN A 49 10.72 -21.73 -3.83
CA ASN A 49 11.41 -20.48 -4.12
C ASN A 49 10.53 -19.22 -3.97
N GLU A 50 9.21 -19.38 -3.87
CA GLU A 50 8.25 -18.29 -3.63
C GLU A 50 7.88 -18.17 -2.14
N ILE A 51 8.32 -19.10 -1.30
CA ILE A 51 8.00 -19.15 0.12
C ILE A 51 9.14 -18.55 0.94
N THR A 52 8.83 -17.54 1.76
CA THR A 52 9.80 -16.91 2.68
C THR A 52 9.32 -16.95 4.13
N ASN A 53 10.22 -16.71 5.09
CA ASN A 53 9.91 -16.72 6.53
C ASN A 53 9.20 -18.00 7.02
N LEU A 54 9.57 -19.15 6.45
CA LEU A 54 8.99 -20.45 6.79
C LEU A 54 9.33 -20.81 8.25
N GLN A 55 8.32 -21.04 9.08
CA GLN A 55 8.48 -21.32 10.49
C GLN A 55 7.47 -22.35 10.98
N LEU A 56 7.96 -23.46 11.55
CA LEU A 56 7.13 -24.45 12.21
C LEU A 56 7.27 -24.31 13.74
N THR A 57 6.14 -24.16 14.43
CA THR A 57 6.11 -24.05 15.89
C THR A 57 5.23 -25.13 16.49
N ARG A 58 5.80 -25.88 17.45
CA ARG A 58 5.03 -26.84 18.26
C ARG A 58 4.56 -26.20 19.56
N PHE A 59 3.26 -26.26 19.79
CA PHE A 59 2.60 -25.91 21.04
C PHE A 59 2.17 -27.16 21.80
N THR A 60 1.77 -26.99 23.06
CA THR A 60 1.27 -28.08 23.91
C THR A 60 -0.01 -28.73 23.36
N ARG A 61 -0.78 -28.01 22.53
CA ARG A 61 -2.10 -28.40 22.02
C ARG A 61 -2.21 -28.34 20.49
N GLY A 62 -1.09 -28.33 19.78
CA GLY A 62 -1.12 -28.25 18.32
C GLY A 62 0.15 -27.70 17.70
N LEU A 63 0.10 -27.52 16.39
CA LEU A 63 1.16 -26.99 15.56
C LEU A 63 0.70 -25.70 14.88
N ALA A 64 1.66 -24.83 14.57
CA ALA A 64 1.47 -23.77 13.60
C ALA A 64 2.61 -23.77 12.60
N LEU A 65 2.26 -23.70 11.31
CA LEU A 65 3.17 -23.40 10.22
C LEU A 65 2.91 -21.96 9.81
N PHE A 66 3.96 -21.16 9.72
CA PHE A 66 3.93 -19.81 9.20
C PHE A 66 4.75 -19.76 7.93
N ALA A 67 4.27 -19.08 6.92
CA ALA A 67 5.04 -18.79 5.72
C ALA A 67 4.57 -17.47 5.12
N THR A 68 5.43 -16.81 4.35
CA THR A 68 5.11 -15.61 3.59
C THR A 68 5.17 -15.95 2.11
N ILE A 69 4.05 -15.77 1.42
CA ILE A 69 3.86 -16.06 -0.01
C ILE A 69 3.26 -14.80 -0.61
N ASP A 70 3.87 -14.28 -1.67
CA ASP A 70 3.45 -13.01 -2.30
C ASP A 70 3.20 -11.87 -1.28
N ALA A 71 4.16 -11.68 -0.37
CA ALA A 71 4.11 -10.73 0.75
C ALA A 71 2.97 -10.92 1.78
N VAL A 72 2.15 -11.98 1.67
CA VAL A 72 1.10 -12.33 2.63
C VAL A 72 1.61 -13.39 3.60
N ARG A 73 1.50 -13.12 4.91
CA ARG A 73 1.87 -14.09 5.95
C ARG A 73 0.70 -15.03 6.25
N TYR A 74 0.84 -16.27 5.79
CA TYR A 74 -0.07 -17.36 6.09
C TYR A 74 0.27 -18.03 7.41
N CYS A 75 -0.77 -18.41 8.15
CA CYS A 75 -0.69 -19.20 9.35
C CYS A 75 -1.62 -20.40 9.21
N TRP A 76 -1.03 -21.57 8.98
CA TRP A 76 -1.73 -22.83 9.13
C TRP A 76 -1.59 -23.30 10.56
N ARG A 77 -2.68 -23.80 11.13
CA ARG A 77 -2.67 -24.41 12.46
C ARG A 77 -3.44 -25.72 12.46
N THR A 78 -3.05 -26.65 13.31
CA THR A 78 -3.72 -27.94 13.50
C THR A 78 -3.63 -28.33 14.98
N PRO A 79 -4.62 -29.03 15.56
CA PRO A 79 -4.48 -29.54 16.92
C PRO A 79 -3.65 -30.83 16.97
N LYS A 80 -3.42 -31.45 15.80
CA LYS A 80 -2.67 -32.70 15.64
C LYS A 80 -1.16 -32.43 15.78
N LEU A 81 -0.46 -33.38 16.38
CA LEU A 81 0.98 -33.29 16.63
C LEU A 81 1.78 -34.36 15.88
N GLU A 82 1.09 -35.31 15.25
CA GLU A 82 1.63 -36.51 14.61
C GLU A 82 2.64 -36.18 13.50
N ASP A 83 2.37 -35.15 12.71
CA ASP A 83 3.21 -34.79 11.55
C ASP A 83 4.38 -33.85 11.89
N PHE A 84 4.59 -33.50 13.16
CA PHE A 84 5.55 -32.45 13.53
C PHE A 84 6.98 -32.76 13.12
N ASP A 85 7.46 -33.98 13.40
CA ASP A 85 8.86 -34.34 13.13
C ASP A 85 9.12 -34.43 11.62
N ALA A 86 8.15 -34.90 10.84
CA ALA A 86 8.23 -34.93 9.38
C ALA A 86 8.19 -33.51 8.77
N LEU A 87 7.28 -32.65 9.24
CA LEU A 87 7.21 -31.25 8.82
C LEU A 87 8.46 -30.46 9.23
N ALA A 88 9.05 -30.78 10.39
CA ALA A 88 10.27 -30.14 10.85
C ALA A 88 11.45 -30.43 9.92
N LEU A 89 11.53 -31.65 9.36
CA LEU A 89 12.53 -32.02 8.36
C LEU A 89 12.35 -31.17 7.10
N VAL A 90 11.17 -31.20 6.50
CA VAL A 90 10.82 -30.42 5.29
C VAL A 90 11.11 -28.93 5.48
N VAL A 91 10.64 -28.35 6.60
CA VAL A 91 10.86 -26.93 6.89
C VAL A 91 12.34 -26.60 7.03
N SER A 92 13.14 -27.47 7.64
CA SER A 92 14.58 -27.24 7.79
C SER A 92 15.33 -27.36 6.47
N GLU A 93 14.93 -28.30 5.60
CA GLU A 93 15.53 -28.51 4.28
C GLU A 93 15.31 -27.30 3.36
N HIS A 94 14.17 -26.63 3.48
CA HIS A 94 13.85 -25.41 2.73
C HIS A 94 14.24 -24.11 3.47
N GLY A 95 15.22 -24.19 4.39
CA GLY A 95 15.82 -23.02 5.06
C GLY A 95 14.93 -22.34 6.10
N GLY A 96 13.84 -22.99 6.51
CA GLY A 96 12.92 -22.52 7.54
C GLY A 96 13.37 -22.84 8.97
N SER A 97 12.68 -22.24 9.95
CA SER A 97 13.01 -22.38 11.37
C SER A 97 12.02 -23.28 12.11
N VAL A 98 12.52 -24.14 13.00
CA VAL A 98 11.70 -25.06 13.81
C VAL A 98 11.81 -24.72 15.30
N GLY A 99 10.69 -24.32 15.90
CA GLY A 99 10.58 -24.00 17.31
C GLY A 99 9.89 -25.10 18.14
N ARG A 100 10.58 -25.65 19.14
CA ARG A 100 9.99 -26.50 20.20
C ARG A 100 9.94 -25.71 21.50
N LYS A 101 8.75 -25.44 22.06
CA LYS A 101 8.65 -24.72 23.34
C LYS A 101 9.07 -25.64 24.51
N ARG A 102 10.23 -25.39 25.14
CA ARG A 102 10.57 -25.92 26.48
C ARG A 102 9.82 -25.15 27.58
N ARG A 103 9.38 -25.87 28.63
CA ARG A 103 8.44 -25.41 29.67
C ARG A 103 8.95 -24.21 30.49
N ARG A 104 8.03 -23.23 30.64
CA ARG A 104 7.72 -22.39 31.83
C ARG A 104 8.90 -21.82 32.63
N ALA A 105 9.40 -20.66 32.18
CA ALA A 105 10.05 -19.62 33.01
C ALA A 105 10.17 -18.27 32.27
N GLY A 106 10.12 -18.28 30.93
CA GLY A 106 10.40 -17.10 30.10
C GLY A 106 9.27 -16.09 29.87
N VAL A 107 8.11 -16.17 30.54
CA VAL A 107 7.04 -15.16 30.31
C VAL A 107 7.39 -13.81 30.94
N ALA A 108 8.10 -13.81 32.07
CA ALA A 108 8.61 -12.57 32.66
C ALA A 108 9.77 -11.97 31.83
N VAL A 109 10.62 -12.82 31.25
CA VAL A 109 11.76 -12.37 30.44
C VAL A 109 11.34 -11.97 29.03
N VAL A 110 10.33 -12.60 28.41
CA VAL A 110 9.83 -12.17 27.09
C VAL A 110 8.99 -10.91 27.20
N ALA A 111 8.23 -10.69 28.29
CA ALA A 111 7.63 -9.38 28.52
C ALA A 111 8.70 -8.29 28.70
N LEU A 112 9.77 -8.59 29.45
CA LEU A 112 10.91 -7.67 29.65
C LEU A 112 11.74 -7.49 28.37
N VAL A 113 11.94 -8.51 27.54
CA VAL A 113 12.70 -8.45 26.27
C VAL A 113 11.84 -7.88 25.15
N VAL A 114 10.52 -8.04 25.16
CA VAL A 114 9.60 -7.33 24.24
C VAL A 114 9.43 -5.88 24.67
N LEU A 115 9.47 -5.56 25.97
CA LEU A 115 9.56 -4.18 26.47
C LEU A 115 10.93 -3.56 26.19
N ILE A 116 12.03 -4.30 26.34
CA ILE A 116 13.39 -3.85 26.01
C ILE A 116 13.64 -3.85 24.50
N ALA A 117 12.94 -4.65 23.70
CA ALA A 117 13.01 -4.61 22.23
C ALA A 117 12.02 -3.60 21.64
N SER A 118 10.93 -3.24 22.33
CA SER A 118 10.11 -2.09 21.97
C SER A 118 10.76 -0.78 22.40
N LEU A 119 11.47 -0.75 23.55
CA LEU A 119 12.38 0.34 23.94
C LEU A 119 13.69 0.33 23.14
N GLY A 120 14.18 -0.82 22.70
CA GLY A 120 15.39 -1.00 21.90
C GLY A 120 15.16 -0.77 20.42
N GLY A 121 13.93 -0.96 19.93
CA GLY A 121 13.45 -0.45 18.65
C GLY A 121 13.23 1.06 18.71
N ALA A 122 12.75 1.60 19.83
CA ALA A 122 12.67 3.04 20.05
C ALA A 122 14.05 3.71 20.21
N LEU A 123 15.02 3.05 20.84
CA LEU A 123 16.41 3.52 20.99
C LEU A 123 17.27 3.20 19.75
N GLY A 124 17.00 2.11 19.05
CA GLY A 124 17.64 1.73 17.78
C GLY A 124 17.17 2.62 16.63
N ALA A 125 15.88 2.96 16.57
CA ALA A 125 15.37 4.02 15.68
C ALA A 125 15.87 5.41 16.10
N TRP A 126 16.21 5.62 17.37
CA TRP A 126 16.85 6.86 17.84
C TRP A 126 18.35 6.94 17.52
N LEU A 127 19.06 5.80 17.47
CA LEU A 127 20.48 5.70 17.10
C LEU A 127 20.70 5.62 15.57
N ASN A 128 19.75 5.08 14.81
CA ASN A 128 19.78 5.05 13.32
C ASN A 128 19.02 6.21 12.65
N ARG A 129 18.68 7.26 13.41
CA ARG A 129 18.00 8.48 12.92
C ARG A 129 18.76 9.27 11.85
N ASN A 130 19.92 8.81 11.41
CA ASN A 130 20.80 9.50 10.48
C ASN A 130 20.89 8.85 9.09
N ASN A 131 20.17 7.76 8.79
CA ASN A 131 20.23 7.13 7.47
C ASN A 131 19.12 7.62 6.52
N THR A 132 19.06 8.94 6.31
CA THR A 132 18.09 9.62 5.44
C THR A 132 18.12 9.11 4.00
N SER A 133 19.26 8.58 3.54
CA SER A 133 19.40 7.97 2.22
C SER A 133 18.56 6.72 2.03
N GLY A 134 18.40 5.89 3.07
CA GLY A 134 17.60 4.66 3.01
C GLY A 134 16.11 4.96 2.90
N GLU A 135 15.61 5.91 3.70
CA GLU A 135 14.20 6.33 3.68
C GLU A 135 13.80 6.99 2.35
N ILE A 136 14.69 7.82 1.79
CA ILE A 136 14.48 8.44 0.46
C ILE A 136 14.51 7.36 -0.64
N ALA A 137 15.42 6.40 -0.57
CA ALA A 137 15.48 5.29 -1.51
C ALA A 137 14.20 4.45 -1.43
N ALA A 138 13.74 4.14 -0.21
CA ALA A 138 12.50 3.44 0.07
C ALA A 138 11.29 4.16 -0.57
N ALA A 139 11.13 5.46 -0.33
CA ALA A 139 10.05 6.26 -0.92
C ALA A 139 10.12 6.29 -2.47
N ARG A 140 11.33 6.29 -3.04
CA ARG A 140 11.52 6.16 -4.50
C ARG A 140 11.09 4.80 -5.03
N THR A 141 11.33 3.72 -4.31
CA THR A 141 10.95 2.37 -4.76
C THR A 141 9.43 2.15 -4.79
N VAL A 142 8.68 2.85 -3.95
CA VAL A 142 7.20 2.75 -3.92
C VAL A 142 6.56 3.49 -5.09
N ASN A 143 7.19 4.54 -5.61
CA ASN A 143 6.66 5.34 -6.71
C ASN A 143 6.47 4.57 -8.01
N LEU A 144 5.56 5.06 -8.84
CA LEU A 144 5.35 4.59 -10.20
C LEU A 144 6.65 4.63 -11.01
N THR A 145 6.93 3.54 -11.71
CA THR A 145 8.05 3.38 -12.61
C THR A 145 7.55 2.87 -13.96
N LEU A 146 8.39 3.03 -14.99
CA LEU A 146 8.05 2.51 -16.32
C LEU A 146 7.85 0.98 -16.33
N LYS A 147 8.46 0.25 -15.39
CA LYS A 147 8.34 -1.21 -15.29
C LYS A 147 6.96 -1.67 -14.83
N ASP A 148 6.19 -0.78 -14.21
CA ASP A 148 4.84 -1.06 -13.73
C ASP A 148 3.79 -0.89 -14.83
N LEU A 149 4.21 -0.45 -16.02
CA LEU A 149 3.35 -0.08 -17.13
C LEU A 149 3.60 -1.03 -18.31
N PRO A 150 2.62 -1.24 -19.19
CA PRO A 150 2.82 -1.97 -20.43
C PRO A 150 4.02 -1.43 -21.23
N THR A 151 4.71 -2.31 -21.96
CA THR A 151 5.93 -1.95 -22.73
C THR A 151 5.72 -0.88 -23.79
N THR A 152 4.47 -0.57 -24.13
CA THR A 152 4.06 0.49 -25.05
C THR A 152 4.03 1.88 -24.41
N TRP A 153 4.30 1.99 -23.11
CA TRP A 153 4.37 3.25 -22.39
C TRP A 153 5.74 3.89 -22.49
N SER A 154 5.78 5.20 -22.34
CA SER A 154 7.02 5.99 -22.39
C SER A 154 6.96 7.18 -21.43
N LEU A 155 8.09 7.88 -21.29
CA LEU A 155 8.11 9.17 -20.60
C LEU A 155 7.25 10.17 -21.36
N SER A 156 6.32 10.80 -20.65
CA SER A 156 5.43 11.80 -21.23
C SER A 156 6.23 13.06 -21.60
N PRO A 157 5.91 13.69 -22.74
CA PRO A 157 6.20 15.12 -22.90
C PRO A 157 5.50 15.94 -21.80
N PRO A 158 5.83 17.24 -21.64
CA PRO A 158 5.20 18.10 -20.64
C PRO A 158 3.67 17.95 -20.66
N SER A 159 3.11 17.57 -19.51
CA SER A 159 1.69 17.27 -19.33
C SER A 159 1.13 18.13 -18.21
N ILE A 160 -0.16 18.46 -18.27
CA ILE A 160 -0.82 19.24 -17.20
C ILE A 160 -0.77 18.53 -15.83
N LEU A 161 -0.52 17.21 -15.79
CA LEU A 161 -0.24 16.50 -14.53
C LEU A 161 1.01 17.05 -13.80
N SER A 162 1.98 17.64 -14.50
CA SER A 162 3.17 18.22 -13.87
C SER A 162 2.87 19.43 -12.97
N TYR A 163 1.63 19.94 -12.99
CA TYR A 163 1.19 20.97 -12.04
C TYR A 163 0.68 20.39 -10.72
N LEU A 164 0.36 19.10 -10.67
CA LEU A 164 -0.04 18.38 -9.46
C LEU A 164 1.13 17.63 -8.82
N PHE A 165 2.07 17.16 -9.63
CA PHE A 165 3.21 16.37 -9.20
C PHE A 165 4.50 17.16 -9.37
N SER A 166 5.34 17.14 -8.34
CA SER A 166 6.66 17.79 -8.41
C SER A 166 7.57 17.09 -9.43
N PRO A 167 8.63 17.75 -9.92
CA PRO A 167 9.59 17.14 -10.82
C PRO A 167 10.14 15.81 -10.30
N ALA A 168 10.32 14.84 -11.21
CA ALA A 168 10.87 13.54 -10.87
C ALA A 168 12.26 13.65 -10.24
N ASN A 169 12.57 12.72 -9.34
CA ASN A 169 13.84 12.63 -8.60
C ASN A 169 14.12 13.79 -7.63
N GLN A 170 13.27 14.80 -7.57
CA GLN A 170 13.35 15.83 -6.53
C GLN A 170 12.80 15.26 -5.22
N VAL A 171 13.61 15.37 -4.16
CA VAL A 171 13.17 15.07 -2.80
C VAL A 171 12.70 16.38 -2.18
N ILE A 172 11.46 16.41 -1.76
CA ILE A 172 10.89 17.53 -1.02
C ILE A 172 10.85 17.10 0.44
N THR A 173 11.57 17.83 1.28
CA THR A 173 11.47 17.68 2.74
C THR A 173 10.44 18.67 3.25
N SER A 174 9.45 18.19 4.00
CA SER A 174 8.46 19.10 4.58
C SER A 174 8.99 19.67 5.89
N THR A 175 9.08 20.99 5.98
CA THR A 175 9.19 21.68 7.27
C THR A 175 7.80 22.15 7.68
N THR A 176 7.46 22.06 8.96
CA THR A 176 6.23 22.65 9.54
C THR A 176 6.20 24.15 9.26
N THR A 177 5.62 24.54 8.12
CA THR A 177 5.38 25.95 7.80
C THR A 177 4.22 26.44 8.64
N THR A 178 4.53 27.27 9.64
CA THR A 178 3.55 28.01 10.43
C THR A 178 2.97 29.22 9.69
N THR A 179 3.48 29.49 8.47
CA THR A 179 3.03 30.58 7.63
C THR A 179 1.68 30.24 7.01
N ALA A 180 0.64 30.95 7.42
CA ALA A 180 -0.67 30.86 6.78
C ALA A 180 -0.55 31.16 5.28
N LEU A 181 -1.24 30.38 4.44
CA LEU A 181 -1.34 30.65 3.01
C LEU A 181 -1.79 32.09 2.81
N ALA A 182 -1.14 32.81 1.88
CA ALA A 182 -1.54 34.17 1.55
C ALA A 182 -3.04 34.22 1.24
N ALA A 183 -3.76 35.12 1.91
CA ALA A 183 -5.18 35.31 1.71
C ALA A 183 -5.46 35.55 0.21
N ASN A 184 -6.43 34.82 -0.34
CA ASN A 184 -6.81 34.83 -1.77
C ASN A 184 -5.84 34.19 -2.75
N SER A 185 -4.76 33.53 -2.29
CA SER A 185 -3.97 32.66 -3.16
C SER A 185 -4.82 31.54 -3.77
N THR A 186 -4.41 31.02 -4.93
CA THR A 186 -5.02 29.84 -5.55
C THR A 186 -5.09 28.66 -4.57
N TRP A 187 -4.00 28.41 -3.84
CA TRP A 187 -3.94 27.36 -2.82
C TRP A 187 -4.94 27.58 -1.67
N SER A 188 -5.12 28.82 -1.20
CA SER A 188 -6.14 29.14 -0.19
C SER A 188 -7.56 28.86 -0.70
N ARG A 189 -7.84 29.14 -1.98
CA ARG A 189 -9.16 28.89 -2.59
C ARG A 189 -9.43 27.39 -2.79
N VAL A 190 -8.44 26.63 -3.28
CA VAL A 190 -8.54 25.16 -3.44
C VAL A 190 -8.71 24.48 -2.08
N SER A 191 -7.94 24.90 -1.07
CA SER A 191 -8.05 24.38 0.30
C SER A 191 -9.45 24.61 0.88
N LYS A 192 -10.00 25.83 0.76
CA LYS A 192 -11.38 26.13 1.19
C LYS A 192 -12.42 25.28 0.47
N LEU A 193 -12.23 25.05 -0.82
CA LEU A 193 -13.12 24.19 -1.60
C LEU A 193 -13.10 22.75 -1.07
N PHE A 194 -11.91 22.18 -0.86
CA PHE A 194 -11.76 20.83 -0.30
C PHE A 194 -12.39 20.73 1.10
N GLN A 195 -12.10 21.67 1.99
CA GLN A 195 -12.63 21.72 3.35
C GLN A 195 -14.15 21.79 3.37
N SER A 196 -14.73 22.69 2.55
CA SER A 196 -16.18 22.80 2.39
C SER A 196 -16.80 21.51 1.86
N CYS A 197 -16.12 20.82 0.94
CA CYS A 197 -16.59 19.55 0.39
C CYS A 197 -16.55 18.42 1.43
N MET A 198 -15.47 18.36 2.22
CA MET A 198 -15.25 17.37 3.27
C MET A 198 -16.05 17.62 4.55
N GLY A 199 -16.72 18.78 4.65
CA GLY A 199 -17.42 19.21 5.87
C GLY A 199 -16.47 19.39 7.05
N VAL A 200 -15.22 19.80 6.78
CA VAL A 200 -14.21 20.10 7.80
C VAL A 200 -13.91 21.58 7.79
N SER A 201 -13.57 22.13 8.94
CA SER A 201 -13.00 23.47 9.06
C SER A 201 -11.58 23.31 9.60
N ALA A 202 -10.62 23.97 8.98
CA ALA A 202 -9.27 23.98 9.52
C ALA A 202 -8.73 25.39 9.64
N SER A 203 -8.12 25.65 10.79
CA SER A 203 -7.54 26.94 11.14
C SER A 203 -6.03 27.02 10.88
N ARG A 204 -5.40 26.01 10.24
CA ARG A 204 -3.94 25.90 9.93
C ARG A 204 -3.59 24.65 9.07
N ASP A 205 -4.36 24.38 8.02
CA ASP A 205 -4.42 23.04 7.39
C ASP A 205 -3.35 22.70 6.34
N ARG A 206 -3.12 21.40 6.12
CA ARG A 206 -2.69 20.89 4.81
C ARG A 206 -3.91 20.88 3.89
N VAL A 207 -3.72 20.93 2.57
CA VAL A 207 -4.87 20.85 1.65
C VAL A 207 -5.55 19.48 1.75
N TYR A 208 -4.80 18.42 2.06
CA TYR A 208 -5.27 17.04 2.21
C TYR A 208 -4.56 16.40 3.43
N GLY A 209 -5.32 15.89 4.41
CA GLY A 209 -4.79 15.21 5.61
C GLY A 209 -5.05 15.95 6.92
N ALA A 210 -4.92 15.25 8.04
CA ALA A 210 -5.21 15.75 9.38
C ALA A 210 -4.17 16.82 9.79
N ALA A 211 -4.69 17.96 10.26
CA ALA A 211 -3.89 19.10 10.68
C ALA A 211 -2.72 18.70 11.63
N GLY A 212 -1.49 19.05 11.24
CA GLY A 212 -0.29 18.94 12.07
C GLY A 212 0.67 17.78 11.73
N GLN A 213 0.33 16.95 10.76
CA GLN A 213 1.18 15.84 10.33
C GLN A 213 1.73 16.16 8.93
N MET A 214 3.05 16.24 8.78
CA MET A 214 3.71 16.43 7.48
C MET A 214 4.61 15.22 7.22
N PRO A 215 4.72 14.76 5.95
CA PRO A 215 5.67 13.72 5.62
C PRO A 215 7.09 14.27 5.72
N ASP A 216 8.03 13.45 6.19
CA ASP A 216 9.44 13.82 6.24
C ASP A 216 9.98 14.03 4.83
N TYR A 217 9.53 13.17 3.90
CA TYR A 217 9.93 13.20 2.49
C TYR A 217 8.74 13.02 1.58
N GLN A 218 8.76 13.74 0.47
CA GLN A 218 7.92 13.50 -0.67
C GLN A 218 8.81 13.35 -1.91
N VAL A 219 8.53 12.30 -2.70
CA VAL A 219 9.22 12.07 -3.96
C VAL A 219 8.18 11.77 -5.02
N SER A 220 8.32 12.36 -6.21
CA SER A 220 7.44 12.08 -7.34
C SER A 220 8.13 11.22 -8.40
N SER A 221 7.34 10.38 -9.07
CA SER A 221 7.77 9.68 -10.28
C SER A 221 7.83 10.62 -11.49
N PRO A 222 8.50 10.22 -12.58
CA PRO A 222 8.26 10.81 -13.88
C PRO A 222 6.80 10.72 -14.29
N VAL A 223 6.38 11.60 -15.19
CA VAL A 223 5.09 11.48 -15.85
C VAL A 223 5.25 10.49 -17.00
N PHE A 224 4.38 9.48 -17.07
CA PHE A 224 4.36 8.47 -18.12
C PHE A 224 3.11 8.60 -18.98
N THR A 225 3.21 8.21 -20.24
CA THR A 225 2.09 8.24 -21.19
C THR A 225 2.00 6.94 -21.98
N SER A 226 0.78 6.52 -22.31
CA SER A 226 0.52 5.40 -23.22
C SER A 226 0.88 5.76 -24.66
N LEU A 227 1.05 4.75 -25.51
CA LEU A 227 1.46 4.91 -26.92
C LEU A 227 0.66 5.98 -27.69
N ASN A 228 -0.65 6.06 -27.44
CA ASN A 228 -1.55 6.98 -28.15
C ASN A 228 -1.79 8.30 -27.39
N GLY A 229 -1.20 8.47 -26.20
CA GLY A 229 -1.47 9.62 -25.34
C GLY A 229 -2.82 9.60 -24.62
N ASP A 230 -3.61 8.54 -24.78
CA ASP A 230 -4.95 8.41 -24.20
C ASP A 230 -4.93 8.34 -22.67
N VAL A 231 -3.82 7.89 -22.11
CA VAL A 231 -3.61 7.74 -20.67
C VAL A 231 -2.27 8.37 -20.31
N VAL A 232 -2.28 9.26 -19.32
CA VAL A 232 -1.08 9.86 -18.73
C VAL A 232 -1.14 9.62 -17.23
N MET A 233 -0.04 9.17 -16.61
CA MET A 233 0.01 8.87 -15.17
C MET A 233 1.25 9.43 -14.50
N ALA A 234 1.11 9.83 -13.24
CA ALA A 234 2.21 10.15 -12.35
C ALA A 234 1.82 9.79 -10.91
N SER A 235 2.80 9.58 -10.06
CA SER A 235 2.62 9.32 -8.65
C SER A 235 3.51 10.22 -7.79
N THR A 236 3.06 10.49 -6.58
CA THR A 236 3.90 10.99 -5.50
C THR A 236 3.82 10.00 -4.34
N THR A 237 4.97 9.73 -3.72
CA THR A 237 5.04 8.96 -2.48
C THR A 237 5.49 9.89 -1.37
N GLN A 238 4.73 9.90 -0.30
CA GLN A 238 5.01 10.60 0.95
C GLN A 238 5.42 9.57 2.00
N TYR A 239 6.54 9.80 2.67
CA TYR A 239 7.02 8.99 3.79
C TYR A 239 6.85 9.76 5.09
N TYR A 240 6.30 9.08 6.09
CA TYR A 240 6.08 9.61 7.43
C TYR A 240 6.94 8.88 8.45
N HIS A 241 7.52 9.62 9.39
CA HIS A 241 8.30 9.05 10.48
C HIS A 241 7.56 7.97 11.28
N SER A 242 6.23 8.04 11.36
CA SER A 242 5.40 7.10 12.12
C SER A 242 4.17 6.63 11.36
N THR A 243 3.91 5.32 11.42
CA THR A 243 2.67 4.71 10.93
C THR A 243 1.41 5.19 11.64
N SER A 244 1.54 5.78 12.84
CA SER A 244 0.38 6.41 13.51
C SER A 244 -0.09 7.65 12.75
N MET A 245 0.81 8.37 12.08
CA MET A 245 0.45 9.57 11.32
C MET A 245 -0.41 9.19 10.10
N VAL A 246 0.09 8.25 9.29
CA VAL A 246 -0.66 7.66 8.18
C VAL A 246 -2.03 7.12 8.63
N ARG A 247 -2.12 6.47 9.80
CA ARG A 247 -3.42 6.01 10.33
C ARG A 247 -4.40 7.13 10.67
N HIS A 248 -3.91 8.28 11.13
CA HIS A 248 -4.76 9.44 11.39
C HIS A 248 -5.29 10.05 10.09
N ASP A 249 -4.42 10.19 9.08
CA ASP A 249 -4.82 10.64 7.76
C ASP A 249 -5.81 9.66 7.12
N VAL A 250 -5.56 8.35 7.18
CA VAL A 250 -6.51 7.30 6.75
C VAL A 250 -7.88 7.43 7.41
N ALA A 251 -7.96 7.79 8.70
CA ALA A 251 -9.25 7.97 9.36
C ALA A 251 -10.06 9.13 8.76
N GLU A 252 -9.41 10.23 8.38
CA GLU A 252 -10.06 11.33 7.67
C GLU A 252 -10.41 10.95 6.23
N MET A 253 -9.47 10.34 5.51
CA MET A 253 -9.62 9.91 4.12
C MET A 253 -10.66 8.79 3.96
N SER A 254 -11.01 8.09 5.04
CA SER A 254 -12.05 7.06 5.06
C SER A 254 -13.47 7.60 4.89
N LYS A 255 -13.69 8.93 5.01
CA LYS A 255 -14.99 9.56 4.77
C LYS A 255 -15.47 9.26 3.34
N ALA A 256 -16.78 9.01 3.20
CA ALA A 256 -17.37 8.64 1.91
C ALA A 256 -17.18 9.68 0.79
N SER A 257 -17.14 10.96 1.17
CA SER A 257 -16.92 12.09 0.25
C SER A 257 -15.45 12.34 -0.09
N PHE A 258 -14.48 11.69 0.58
CA PHE A 258 -13.07 12.00 0.41
C PHE A 258 -12.63 11.87 -1.06
N GLY A 259 -12.98 10.76 -1.71
CA GLY A 259 -12.60 10.50 -3.09
C GLY A 259 -13.02 11.62 -4.04
N SER A 260 -14.31 11.97 -4.07
CA SER A 260 -14.81 13.05 -4.92
C SER A 260 -14.22 14.42 -4.54
N CYS A 261 -14.17 14.76 -3.26
CA CYS A 261 -13.59 16.02 -2.80
C CYS A 261 -12.10 16.16 -3.19
N PHE A 262 -11.34 15.07 -3.08
CA PHE A 262 -9.93 15.00 -3.46
C PHE A 262 -9.72 15.17 -4.97
N ALA A 263 -10.54 14.52 -5.80
CA ALA A 263 -10.46 14.71 -7.25
C ALA A 263 -10.90 16.12 -7.69
N THR A 264 -11.97 16.67 -7.09
CA THR A 264 -12.46 18.02 -7.38
C THR A 264 -11.43 19.10 -7.05
N SER A 265 -10.77 18.98 -5.90
CA SER A 265 -9.75 19.94 -5.47
C SER A 265 -8.49 19.90 -6.34
N ASN A 266 -8.04 18.71 -6.76
CA ASN A 266 -6.95 18.59 -7.73
C ASN A 266 -7.36 19.10 -9.13
N ALA A 267 -8.60 18.87 -9.56
CA ALA A 267 -9.13 19.48 -10.78
C ALA A 267 -9.16 21.02 -10.68
N ALA A 268 -9.48 21.56 -9.50
CA ALA A 268 -9.45 23.00 -9.24
C ALA A 268 -8.03 23.59 -9.36
N VAL A 269 -6.98 22.86 -8.94
CA VAL A 269 -5.59 23.26 -9.19
C VAL A 269 -5.32 23.37 -10.70
N LEU A 270 -5.71 22.36 -11.48
CA LEU A 270 -5.52 22.38 -12.93
C LEU A 270 -6.29 23.54 -13.60
N PHE A 271 -7.52 23.80 -13.18
CA PHE A 271 -8.31 24.93 -13.68
C PHE A 271 -7.63 26.26 -13.37
N ALA A 272 -7.13 26.44 -12.15
CA ALA A 272 -6.45 27.67 -11.79
C ALA A 272 -5.19 27.93 -12.61
N VAL A 273 -4.38 26.90 -12.86
CA VAL A 273 -3.17 27.02 -13.69
C VAL A 273 -3.53 27.34 -15.14
N ALA A 274 -4.63 26.77 -15.64
CA ALA A 274 -5.16 27.07 -16.98
C ALA A 274 -5.86 28.44 -17.07
N GLY A 275 -5.92 29.22 -15.99
CA GLY A 275 -6.64 30.51 -15.95
C GLY A 275 -8.17 30.38 -16.04
N LEU A 276 -8.70 29.19 -15.75
CA LEU A 276 -10.14 28.89 -15.77
C LEU A 276 -10.79 29.17 -14.42
N ALA A 277 -12.11 29.35 -14.44
CA ALA A 277 -12.90 29.50 -13.24
C ALA A 277 -12.84 28.22 -12.38
N LEU A 278 -12.60 28.39 -11.07
CA LEU A 278 -12.63 27.28 -10.12
C LEU A 278 -14.05 26.72 -10.00
N PRO A 279 -14.19 25.40 -9.79
CA PRO A 279 -15.50 24.82 -9.47
C PRO A 279 -16.00 25.37 -8.14
N THR A 280 -17.30 25.67 -8.08
CA THR A 280 -17.98 26.18 -6.87
C THR A 280 -18.66 25.08 -6.05
N LYS A 281 -18.65 23.84 -6.56
CA LYS A 281 -19.22 22.64 -5.96
C LYS A 281 -18.39 21.42 -6.34
N ASP A 282 -18.65 20.29 -5.68
CA ASP A 282 -18.08 19.00 -6.08
C ASP A 282 -18.47 18.65 -7.53
N ILE A 283 -17.48 18.41 -8.37
CA ILE A 283 -17.64 18.03 -9.79
C ILE A 283 -17.18 16.59 -10.06
N ALA A 284 -16.76 15.89 -9.02
CA ALA A 284 -16.20 14.56 -9.12
C ALA A 284 -17.13 13.52 -8.52
N THR A 285 -16.84 12.26 -8.82
CA THR A 285 -17.50 11.11 -8.19
C THR A 285 -16.46 10.25 -7.50
N SER A 286 -16.77 9.78 -6.29
CA SER A 286 -15.93 8.79 -5.61
C SER A 286 -15.88 7.50 -6.41
N TRP A 287 -14.69 6.90 -6.49
CA TRP A 287 -14.42 5.61 -7.10
C TRP A 287 -13.64 4.76 -6.08
N SER A 288 -13.96 3.47 -6.02
CA SER A 288 -13.22 2.51 -5.18
C SER A 288 -12.59 1.48 -6.12
N PRO A 289 -11.29 1.62 -6.45
CA PRO A 289 -10.59 0.66 -7.28
C PRO A 289 -10.64 -0.72 -6.64
N VAL A 290 -10.98 -1.75 -7.42
CA VAL A 290 -10.82 -3.14 -7.00
C VAL A 290 -9.33 -3.46 -7.10
N THR A 291 -8.72 -3.82 -5.97
CA THR A 291 -7.31 -4.21 -5.91
C THR A 291 -7.18 -5.67 -5.50
N PHE A 292 -6.10 -6.33 -5.93
CA PHE A 292 -5.84 -7.72 -5.56
C PHE A 292 -5.23 -7.86 -4.15
N LEU A 293 -4.84 -6.74 -3.51
CA LEU A 293 -4.29 -6.70 -2.16
C LEU A 293 -5.23 -5.98 -1.20
N HIS A 294 -5.26 -6.42 0.06
CA HIS A 294 -5.92 -5.67 1.12
C HIS A 294 -5.08 -4.45 1.51
N GLY A 295 -5.69 -3.27 1.51
CA GLY A 295 -5.05 -2.02 1.89
C GLY A 295 -6.01 -0.84 1.84
N PHE A 296 -5.57 0.32 2.32
CA PHE A 296 -6.36 1.53 2.19
C PHE A 296 -6.20 2.11 0.78
N VAL A 297 -7.31 2.22 0.06
CA VAL A 297 -7.38 2.88 -1.25
C VAL A 297 -8.66 3.70 -1.32
N ARG A 298 -8.55 4.97 -1.70
CA ARG A 298 -9.70 5.83 -2.03
C ARG A 298 -9.41 6.62 -3.28
N ALA A 299 -10.39 6.72 -4.17
CA ALA A 299 -10.23 7.46 -5.41
C ALA A 299 -11.42 8.36 -5.71
N GLY A 300 -11.19 9.32 -6.59
CA GLY A 300 -12.25 10.08 -7.24
C GLY A 300 -11.91 10.39 -8.68
N VAL A 301 -12.96 10.72 -9.44
CA VAL A 301 -12.87 10.99 -10.86
C VAL A 301 -13.59 12.30 -11.17
N ALA A 302 -12.86 13.27 -11.71
CA ALA A 302 -13.38 14.55 -12.12
C ALA A 302 -13.32 14.68 -13.65
N LYS A 303 -14.43 15.11 -14.27
CA LYS A 303 -14.42 15.41 -15.71
C LYS A 303 -13.82 16.79 -15.95
N LEU A 304 -12.70 16.85 -16.66
CA LEU A 304 -12.08 18.08 -17.15
C LEU A 304 -12.71 18.41 -18.52
N SER A 305 -13.74 19.24 -18.53
CA SER A 305 -14.32 19.73 -19.78
C SER A 305 -13.67 21.06 -20.15
N SER A 306 -12.73 21.03 -21.09
CA SER A 306 -12.37 22.21 -21.88
C SER A 306 -12.86 21.99 -23.31
N THR A 307 -13.18 23.06 -24.02
CA THR A 307 -14.05 23.15 -25.19
C THR A 307 -13.66 22.32 -26.43
N GLN A 308 -12.61 21.50 -26.40
CA GLN A 308 -12.18 20.68 -27.54
C GLN A 308 -11.90 19.19 -27.25
N ALA A 309 -11.81 18.75 -25.99
CA ALA A 309 -11.80 17.32 -25.64
C ALA A 309 -12.17 17.14 -24.16
N SER A 310 -13.07 16.21 -23.87
CA SER A 310 -13.34 15.81 -22.48
C SER A 310 -12.25 14.84 -22.04
N GLN A 311 -11.47 15.21 -21.04
CA GLN A 311 -10.58 14.30 -20.32
C GLN A 311 -11.12 14.07 -18.91
N TYR A 312 -10.69 13.00 -18.28
CA TYR A 312 -11.02 12.70 -16.89
C TYR A 312 -9.74 12.70 -16.07
N LEU A 313 -9.76 13.46 -14.98
CA LEU A 313 -8.74 13.40 -13.94
C LEU A 313 -9.17 12.34 -12.93
N VAL A 314 -8.37 11.29 -12.80
CA VAL A 314 -8.51 10.25 -11.78
C VAL A 314 -7.44 10.50 -10.73
N MET A 315 -7.86 10.71 -9.48
CA MET A 315 -6.97 10.82 -8.34
C MET A 315 -7.21 9.64 -7.41
N VAL A 316 -6.15 8.92 -7.07
CA VAL A 316 -6.19 7.78 -6.15
C VAL A 316 -5.21 8.02 -5.03
N GLU A 317 -5.66 7.77 -3.81
CA GLU A 317 -4.85 7.82 -2.60
C GLU A 317 -4.73 6.40 -2.04
N ILE A 318 -3.49 6.01 -1.74
CA ILE A 318 -3.13 4.67 -1.27
C ILE A 318 -2.31 4.86 0.01
N ALA A 319 -2.68 4.18 1.08
CA ALA A 319 -1.95 4.31 2.34
C ALA A 319 -1.60 2.94 2.94
N SER A 320 -0.35 2.79 3.36
CA SER A 320 0.14 1.59 4.04
C SER A 320 1.42 1.88 4.82
N GLY A 321 1.49 1.38 6.05
CA GLY A 321 2.69 1.51 6.88
C GLY A 321 3.09 2.98 7.09
N HIS A 322 4.26 3.34 6.58
CA HIS A 322 4.84 4.69 6.64
C HIS A 322 4.53 5.54 5.40
N TYR A 323 3.80 4.98 4.43
CA TYR A 323 3.64 5.58 3.10
C TYR A 323 2.20 6.03 2.84
N GLU A 324 2.10 7.18 2.20
CA GLU A 324 0.93 7.61 1.44
C GLU A 324 1.36 7.83 -0.01
N VAL A 325 0.58 7.32 -0.95
CA VAL A 325 0.86 7.40 -2.37
C VAL A 325 -0.34 7.99 -3.07
N THR A 326 -0.15 9.19 -3.61
CA THR A 326 -1.11 9.80 -4.53
C THR A 326 -0.74 9.37 -5.95
N LEU A 327 -1.65 8.68 -6.63
CA LEU A 327 -1.60 8.43 -8.07
C LEU A 327 -2.56 9.38 -8.77
N GLY A 328 -2.07 10.11 -9.77
CA GLY A 328 -2.88 10.93 -10.66
C GLY A 328 -2.83 10.38 -12.07
N ALA A 329 -3.98 10.31 -12.72
CA ALA A 329 -4.10 9.91 -14.11
C ALA A 329 -5.00 10.86 -14.89
N LEU A 330 -4.60 11.20 -16.11
CA LEU A 330 -5.48 11.80 -17.12
C LEU A 330 -5.84 10.71 -18.10
N VAL A 331 -7.14 10.55 -18.33
CA VAL A 331 -7.65 9.54 -19.26
C VAL A 331 -8.63 10.15 -20.25
N ALA A 332 -8.57 9.69 -21.49
CA ALA A 332 -9.51 10.07 -22.53
C ALA A 332 -10.87 9.38 -22.35
N SER A 333 -10.89 8.14 -21.85
CA SER A 333 -12.09 7.29 -21.82
C SER A 333 -12.37 6.71 -20.43
N TRP A 334 -13.26 7.38 -19.69
CA TRP A 334 -13.76 6.84 -18.42
C TRP A 334 -15.19 6.28 -18.57
N PRO A 335 -15.50 5.06 -18.06
CA PRO A 335 -14.70 4.20 -17.17
C PRO A 335 -13.83 3.13 -17.87
N GLN A 336 -13.65 3.18 -19.19
CA GLN A 336 -12.91 2.15 -19.93
C GLN A 336 -11.47 1.96 -19.40
N ASP A 337 -10.81 3.04 -18.99
CA ASP A 337 -9.44 3.01 -18.45
C ASP A 337 -9.34 2.61 -16.95
N ALA A 338 -10.48 2.33 -16.29
CA ALA A 338 -10.50 2.04 -14.85
C ALA A 338 -9.67 0.80 -14.46
N THR A 339 -9.71 -0.25 -15.28
CA THR A 339 -8.94 -1.49 -15.03
C THR A 339 -7.44 -1.25 -15.11
N THR A 340 -6.99 -0.47 -16.11
CA THR A 340 -5.58 -0.09 -16.26
C THR A 340 -5.09 0.64 -15.02
N ILE A 341 -5.88 1.60 -14.51
CA ILE A 341 -5.53 2.35 -13.30
C ILE A 341 -5.56 1.44 -12.07
N ALA A 342 -6.55 0.56 -11.92
CA ALA A 342 -6.65 -0.37 -10.80
C ALA A 342 -5.45 -1.34 -10.70
N ASN A 343 -4.91 -1.79 -11.84
CA ASN A 343 -3.70 -2.63 -11.87
C ASN A 343 -2.47 -1.86 -11.36
N VAL A 344 -2.32 -0.60 -11.75
CA VAL A 344 -1.25 0.27 -11.26
C VAL A 344 -1.40 0.53 -9.77
N VAL A 345 -2.61 0.85 -9.31
CA VAL A 345 -2.93 1.05 -7.88
C VAL A 345 -2.53 -0.17 -7.06
N SER A 346 -2.85 -1.37 -7.53
CA SER A 346 -2.51 -2.60 -6.83
C SER A 346 -1.00 -2.84 -6.78
N THR A 347 -0.28 -2.48 -7.84
CA THR A 347 1.20 -2.56 -7.89
C THR A 347 1.86 -1.57 -6.91
N LEU A 348 1.32 -0.36 -6.79
CA LEU A 348 1.79 0.64 -5.83
C LEU A 348 1.46 0.21 -4.39
N LEU A 349 0.27 -0.34 -4.17
CA LEU A 349 -0.13 -0.89 -2.88
C LEU A 349 0.77 -2.06 -2.46
N ALA A 350 1.16 -2.94 -3.39
CA ALA A 350 2.08 -4.03 -3.11
C ALA A 350 3.46 -3.55 -2.62
N ARG A 351 3.95 -2.45 -3.21
CA ARG A 351 5.24 -1.89 -2.82
C ARG A 351 5.19 -1.10 -1.53
N SER A 352 4.08 -0.42 -1.24
CA SER A 352 3.89 0.29 0.02
C SER A 352 3.69 -0.67 1.21
N THR A 353 3.21 -1.90 0.97
CA THR A 353 3.11 -2.97 1.99
C THR A 353 4.38 -3.79 2.13
N SER A 354 5.28 -3.79 1.13
CA SER A 354 6.50 -4.60 1.16
C SER A 354 7.57 -4.05 2.12
N THR A 355 8.06 -4.94 3.00
CA THR A 355 9.17 -4.69 3.93
C THR A 355 10.53 -4.51 3.22
N SER A 356 10.63 -4.86 1.94
CA SER A 356 11.86 -4.67 1.14
C SER A 356 12.18 -3.20 0.85
N SER A 357 11.23 -2.27 1.06
CA SER A 357 11.51 -0.83 0.99
C SER A 357 12.45 -0.36 2.11
N LEU A 358 12.50 -1.06 3.25
CA LEU A 358 13.42 -0.78 4.36
C LEU A 358 14.80 -1.47 4.22
N ALA A 359 15.03 -2.21 3.14
CA ALA A 359 16.25 -3.00 2.92
C ALA A 359 17.18 -2.40 1.86
N ALA A 360 16.97 -1.13 1.45
CA ALA A 360 17.82 -0.39 0.52
C ALA A 360 18.78 0.56 1.24
#